data_AF-A0A813VKK8-F1
#
_entry.id   AF-A0A813VKK8-F1
#
_cell.length_a   1.000
_cell.length_b   1.000
_cell.length_c   1.000
_cell.angle_alpha   90.00
_cell.angle_beta   90.00
_cell.angle_gamma   90.00
#
_symmetry.space_group_name_H-M   'P 1'
#
loop_
_entity.id
_entity.type
_entity.pdbx_description
1 polymer ?
#
loop_
_entity_poly.entity_id
_entity_poly.type
_entity_poly.pdbx_seq_one_letter_code
_entity_poly.pdbx_strand_id
1 'polypeptide(L)'
;MVDLKSKQSIFLSSFLHANSIINKHSEPVFLNVYDLLSEYRTIHCLFTYCTCYRLGIYHTSIQVYDTEYYYGNGICKCRPHSHVGRLILSKQVGTTDIRKDEIETKILFDMYDEFSRKNCKTILSLDV
;
A
#
# COMPACT_ATOMS: atom_id res chain seq x y z
N MET A 1 -10.10 -2.45 -59.09
CA MET A 1 -11.06 -2.60 -57.97
C MET A 1 -10.27 -2.55 -56.68
N VAL A 2 -10.38 -1.48 -55.89
CA VAL A 2 -9.62 -1.31 -54.65
C VAL A 2 -10.34 -2.07 -53.53
N ASP A 3 -9.64 -3.01 -52.91
CA ASP A 3 -10.16 -3.94 -51.91
C ASP A 3 -10.55 -3.21 -50.60
N LEU A 4 -11.86 -3.00 -50.42
CA LEU A 4 -12.46 -2.34 -49.26
C LEU A 4 -12.20 -3.06 -47.94
N LYS A 5 -11.88 -4.36 -47.94
CA LYS A 5 -11.63 -5.13 -46.71
C LYS A 5 -10.30 -4.76 -46.06
N SER A 6 -9.28 -4.44 -46.86
CA SER A 6 -7.97 -4.02 -46.36
C SER A 6 -8.02 -2.71 -45.56
N LYS A 7 -8.86 -1.76 -45.98
CA LYS A 7 -9.00 -0.45 -45.33
C LYS A 7 -9.75 -0.53 -43.99
N GLN A 8 -10.74 -1.42 -43.86
CA GLN A 8 -11.44 -1.62 -42.58
C GLN A 8 -10.53 -2.25 -41.51
N SER A 9 -9.66 -3.20 -41.91
CA SER A 9 -8.70 -3.85 -41.00
C SER A 9 -7.70 -2.87 -40.39
N ILE A 10 -7.16 -1.95 -41.21
CA ILE A 10 -6.20 -0.92 -40.75
C ILE A 10 -6.88 0.11 -39.83
N PHE A 11 -8.15 0.44 -40.11
CA PHE A 11 -8.90 1.38 -39.29
C PHE A 11 -9.24 0.82 -37.89
N LEU A 12 -9.55 -0.49 -37.82
CA LEU A 12 -9.82 -1.17 -36.56
C LEU A 12 -8.57 -1.34 -35.68
N SER A 13 -7.42 -1.67 -36.28
CA SER A 13 -6.16 -1.83 -35.51
C SER A 13 -5.64 -0.51 -34.96
N SER A 14 -5.79 0.59 -35.70
CA SER A 14 -5.44 1.94 -35.26
C SER A 14 -6.41 2.50 -34.20
N PHE A 15 -7.71 2.18 -34.27
CA PHE A 15 -8.67 2.51 -33.20
C PHE A 15 -8.42 1.72 -31.92
N LEU A 16 -8.05 0.44 -32.01
CA LEU A 16 -7.72 -0.37 -30.84
C LEU A 16 -6.40 0.10 -30.18
N HIS A 17 -5.41 0.52 -30.96
CA HIS A 17 -4.20 1.16 -30.43
C HIS A 17 -4.47 2.56 -29.85
N ALA A 18 -5.34 3.36 -30.47
CA ALA A 18 -5.70 4.68 -29.95
C ALA A 18 -6.46 4.58 -28.62
N ASN A 19 -7.34 3.59 -28.47
CA ASN A 19 -8.09 3.37 -27.23
C ASN A 19 -7.25 2.78 -26.09
N SER A 20 -6.15 2.07 -26.37
CA SER A 20 -5.22 1.63 -25.31
C SER A 20 -4.41 2.79 -24.72
N ILE A 21 -4.29 3.91 -25.45
CA ILE A 21 -3.56 5.10 -25.02
C ILE A 21 -4.45 6.03 -24.16
N ILE A 22 -5.78 5.94 -24.27
CA ILE A 22 -6.70 6.91 -23.65
C ILE A 22 -7.11 6.52 -22.21
N ASN A 23 -6.98 5.26 -21.80
CA ASN A 23 -7.29 4.81 -20.43
C ASN A 23 -6.02 4.43 -19.66
N LYS A 24 -5.11 5.40 -19.46
CA LYS A 24 -4.12 5.28 -18.39
C LYS A 24 -4.86 5.48 -17.05
N HIS A 25 -5.35 4.39 -16.48
CA HIS A 25 -5.95 4.37 -15.15
C HIS A 25 -4.86 4.65 -14.12
N SER A 26 -4.68 5.93 -13.78
CA SER A 26 -3.76 6.35 -12.73
C SER A 26 -4.52 6.49 -11.42
N GLU A 27 -4.12 5.71 -10.43
CA GLU A 27 -4.86 5.52 -9.19
C GLU A 27 -4.09 6.14 -8.03
N PRO A 28 -4.74 6.92 -7.14
CA PRO A 28 -4.04 7.59 -6.08
C PRO A 28 -3.50 6.60 -5.05
N VAL A 29 -2.26 6.84 -4.61
CA VAL A 29 -1.59 6.06 -3.56
C VAL A 29 -1.46 6.94 -2.32
N PHE A 30 -1.89 6.41 -1.18
CA PHE A 30 -1.87 7.09 0.10
C PHE A 30 -0.92 6.40 1.07
N LEU A 31 -0.19 7.21 1.84
CA LEU A 31 0.50 6.77 3.05
C LEU A 31 -0.40 7.09 4.24
N ASN A 32 -0.81 6.05 4.96
CA ASN A 32 -1.55 6.17 6.21
C ASN A 32 -0.58 5.99 7.39
N VAL A 33 -0.73 6.82 8.42
CA VAL A 33 0.07 6.80 9.64
C VAL A 33 -0.88 6.73 10.83
N TYR A 34 -0.62 5.76 11.72
CA TYR A 34 -1.40 5.50 12.93
C TYR A 34 -0.52 5.70 14.17
N ASP A 35 -1.07 6.32 15.20
CA ASP A 35 -0.46 6.32 16.54
C ASP A 35 -1.04 5.17 17.37
N LEU A 36 -0.24 4.13 17.57
CA LEU A 36 -0.61 2.95 18.33
C LEU A 36 -0.75 3.23 19.84
N LEU A 37 -0.10 4.28 20.34
CA LEU A 37 -0.16 4.65 21.76
C LEU A 37 -1.34 5.54 22.11
N SER A 38 -2.04 6.09 21.12
CA SER A 38 -3.11 7.06 21.33
C SER A 38 -4.18 6.60 22.33
N GLU A 39 -4.58 5.33 22.30
CA GLU A 39 -5.58 4.74 23.21
C GLU A 39 -5.01 4.45 24.62
N TYR A 40 -3.71 4.15 24.71
CA TYR A 40 -3.03 3.85 25.97
C TYR A 40 -2.64 5.11 26.76
N ARG A 41 -2.48 6.25 26.06
CA ARG A 41 -2.20 7.55 26.68
C ARG A 41 -3.29 8.00 27.67
N THR A 42 -4.53 7.59 27.43
CA THR A 42 -5.67 7.96 28.29
C THR A 42 -5.72 7.19 29.62
N ILE A 43 -5.10 6.01 29.74
CA ILE A 43 -5.31 5.11 30.88
C ILE A 43 -4.06 4.94 31.76
N HIS A 44 -2.85 4.96 31.19
CA HIS A 44 -1.63 4.54 31.91
C HIS A 44 -0.63 5.65 32.23
N CYS A 45 -0.97 6.89 31.92
CA CYS A 45 0.01 7.96 31.89
C CYS A 45 0.30 8.67 33.22
N LEU A 46 -0.25 8.20 34.32
CA LEU A 46 -0.05 8.90 35.58
C LEU A 46 1.31 8.61 36.26
N PHE A 47 2.02 7.50 35.97
CA PHE A 47 3.12 7.13 36.89
C PHE A 47 4.46 6.54 36.39
N THR A 48 4.69 6.17 35.12
CA THR A 48 5.95 5.39 34.86
C THR A 48 6.78 5.70 33.61
N TYR A 49 6.34 6.53 32.65
CA TYR A 49 7.06 6.73 31.38
C TYR A 49 7.27 8.20 30.96
N CYS A 50 7.56 9.09 31.91
CA CYS A 50 7.69 10.53 31.67
C CYS A 50 8.80 10.96 30.69
N THR A 51 9.74 10.08 30.31
CA THR A 51 10.77 10.37 29.29
C THR A 51 10.39 9.90 27.88
N CYS A 52 9.53 8.90 27.74
CA CYS A 52 9.07 8.38 26.44
C CYS A 52 7.81 9.08 25.91
N TYR A 53 7.18 9.92 26.72
CA TYR A 53 5.92 10.60 26.42
C TYR A 53 5.93 11.47 25.15
N ARG A 54 7.13 11.84 24.68
CA ARG A 54 7.35 12.62 23.44
C ARG A 54 7.50 11.77 22.18
N LEU A 55 7.73 10.46 22.30
CA LEU A 55 7.94 9.56 21.17
C LEU A 55 6.68 8.70 20.98
N GLY A 56 5.92 8.98 19.92
CA GLY A 56 4.82 8.10 19.51
C GLY A 56 5.35 6.77 18.97
N ILE A 57 4.56 5.70 19.10
CA ILE A 57 4.80 4.46 18.35
C ILE A 57 3.91 4.54 17.12
N TYR A 58 4.54 4.75 15.98
CA TYR A 58 3.84 4.92 14.72
C TYR A 58 3.81 3.62 13.92
N HIS A 59 2.63 3.30 13.38
CA HIS A 59 2.45 2.27 12.38
C HIS A 59 2.08 2.92 11.05
N THR A 60 2.62 2.41 9.94
CA THR A 60 2.36 2.95 8.61
C THR A 60 1.89 1.88 7.65
N SER A 61 1.06 2.28 6.71
CA SER A 61 0.53 1.42 5.66
C SER A 61 0.40 2.19 4.35
N ILE A 62 0.37 1.45 3.25
CA ILE A 62 0.12 1.99 1.91
C ILE A 62 -1.30 1.62 1.51
N GLN A 63 -2.09 2.62 1.17
CA GLN A 63 -3.42 2.46 0.62
C GLN A 63 -3.41 2.78 -0.87
N VAL A 64 -4.02 1.91 -1.66
CA VAL A 64 -4.26 2.13 -3.08
C VAL A 64 -5.55 1.42 -3.45
N TYR A 65 -6.37 2.02 -4.33
CA TYR A 65 -7.76 1.63 -4.52
C TYR A 65 -8.50 1.68 -3.15
N ASP A 66 -9.27 0.64 -2.84
CA ASP A 66 -9.95 0.44 -1.56
C ASP A 66 -9.26 -0.63 -0.70
N THR A 67 -7.93 -0.70 -0.75
CA THR A 67 -7.17 -1.72 -0.01
C THR A 67 -5.94 -1.11 0.62
N GLU A 68 -5.75 -1.43 1.89
CA GLU A 68 -4.62 -0.98 2.69
C GLU A 68 -3.69 -2.16 2.94
N TYR A 69 -2.39 -1.96 2.66
CA TYR A 69 -1.33 -2.94 2.77
C TYR A 69 -0.31 -2.51 3.81
N TYR A 70 0.12 -3.43 4.65
CA TYR A 70 1.08 -3.16 5.71
C TYR A 70 1.91 -4.40 6.03
N TYR A 71 3.03 -4.16 6.71
CA TYR A 71 3.87 -5.22 7.23
C TYR A 71 3.66 -5.39 8.74
N GLY A 72 3.49 -6.63 9.18
CA GLY A 72 3.53 -6.96 10.60
C GLY A 72 4.00 -8.38 10.82
N ASN A 73 3.28 -9.33 10.23
CA ASN A 73 3.50 -10.77 10.41
C ASN A 73 3.60 -11.45 9.04
N GLY A 74 4.36 -10.81 8.15
CA GLY A 74 4.20 -10.90 6.70
C GLY A 74 3.47 -9.66 6.15
N ILE A 75 3.31 -9.64 4.82
CA ILE A 75 2.49 -8.64 4.13
C ILE A 75 1.02 -8.96 4.39
N CYS A 76 0.29 -8.00 4.92
CA CYS A 76 -1.13 -8.10 5.24
C CYS A 76 -1.94 -7.09 4.43
N LYS A 77 -3.23 -7.37 4.27
CA LYS A 77 -4.18 -6.44 3.65
C LYS A 77 -5.46 -6.32 4.47
N CYS A 78 -6.01 -5.11 4.54
CA CYS A 78 -7.26 -4.81 5.23
C CYS A 78 -8.07 -3.73 4.49
N ARG A 79 -9.25 -3.40 5.04
CA ARG A 79 -10.00 -2.24 4.58
C ARG A 79 -9.30 -0.96 5.07
N PRO A 80 -9.33 0.14 4.29
CA PRO A 80 -8.75 1.40 4.72
C PRO A 80 -9.22 1.81 6.11
N HIS A 81 -8.27 2.25 6.94
CA HIS A 81 -8.54 2.77 8.29
C HIS A 81 -9.16 1.76 9.26
N SER A 82 -9.10 0.45 8.96
CA SER A 82 -9.55 -0.60 9.87
C SER A 82 -8.43 -1.16 10.76
N HIS A 83 -7.26 -0.52 10.77
CA HIS A 83 -6.11 -0.96 11.55
C HIS A 83 -6.25 -0.57 13.03
N VAL A 84 -5.50 -1.24 13.91
CA VAL A 84 -5.39 -0.87 15.32
C VAL A 84 -4.66 0.46 15.47
N GLY A 85 -5.15 1.32 16.35
CA GLY A 85 -4.60 2.64 16.65
C GLY A 85 -5.35 3.78 15.96
N ARG A 86 -5.10 5.01 16.40
CA ARG A 86 -5.72 6.20 15.83
C ARG A 86 -5.00 6.63 14.56
N LEU A 87 -5.74 6.76 13.46
CA LEU A 87 -5.23 7.41 12.25
C LEU A 87 -4.88 8.87 12.56
N ILE A 88 -3.63 9.24 12.35
CA ILE A 88 -3.13 10.61 12.57
C ILE A 88 -2.86 11.35 11.27
N LEU A 89 -2.55 10.63 10.19
CA LEU A 89 -2.26 11.20 8.88
C LEU A 89 -2.69 10.22 7.79
N SER A 90 -3.40 10.73 6.78
CA SER A 90 -3.54 10.09 5.48
C SER A 90 -3.09 11.09 4.43
N LYS A 91 -2.02 10.78 3.71
CA LYS A 91 -1.41 11.70 2.75
C LYS A 91 -1.22 10.99 1.42
N GLN A 92 -1.74 11.59 0.35
CA GLN A 92 -1.43 11.13 -1.00
C GLN A 92 0.07 11.29 -1.26
N VAL A 93 0.74 10.19 -1.61
CA VAL A 93 2.18 10.17 -1.92
C VAL A 93 2.45 10.15 -3.43
N GLY A 94 1.45 9.78 -4.23
CA GLY A 94 1.55 9.79 -5.68
C GLY A 94 0.34 9.16 -6.36
N THR A 95 0.55 8.73 -7.59
CA THR A 95 -0.39 7.88 -8.33
C THR A 95 0.35 6.67 -8.89
N THR A 96 -0.39 5.61 -9.21
CA THR A 96 0.15 4.41 -9.83
C THR A 96 -0.70 3.99 -11.02
N ASP A 97 -0.05 3.54 -12.09
CA ASP A 97 -0.70 2.94 -13.25
C ASP A 97 -0.76 1.40 -13.13
N ILE A 98 -0.22 0.85 -12.04
CA ILE A 98 -0.16 -0.59 -11.77
C ILE A 98 -1.53 -1.07 -11.36
N ARG A 99 -2.06 -2.05 -12.09
CA ARG A 99 -3.40 -2.60 -11.81
C ARG A 99 -3.42 -3.34 -10.47
N LYS A 100 -4.59 -3.35 -9.82
CA LYS A 100 -4.80 -4.05 -8.54
C LYS A 100 -4.36 -5.52 -8.56
N ASP A 101 -4.71 -6.25 -9.61
CA ASP A 101 -4.35 -7.65 -9.79
C ASP A 101 -2.83 -7.84 -9.89
N GLU A 102 -2.13 -6.93 -10.55
CA GLU A 102 -0.67 -6.96 -10.66
C GLU A 102 0.04 -6.66 -9.34
N ILE A 103 -0.51 -5.74 -8.53
CA ILE A 103 -0.01 -5.49 -7.17
C ILE A 103 -0.11 -6.78 -6.34
N GLU A 104 -1.29 -7.41 -6.31
CA GLU A 104 -1.53 -8.57 -5.44
C GLU A 104 -0.81 -9.85 -5.90
N THR A 105 -0.69 -10.08 -7.22
CA THR A 105 -0.17 -11.36 -7.76
C THR A 105 1.29 -11.34 -8.16
N LYS A 106 1.86 -10.16 -8.46
CA LYS A 106 3.28 -10.04 -8.83
C LYS A 106 4.06 -9.35 -7.73
N ILE A 107 3.75 -8.08 -7.45
CA ILE A 107 4.59 -7.24 -6.59
C ILE A 107 4.64 -7.80 -5.16
N LEU A 108 3.48 -8.00 -4.55
CA LEU A 108 3.43 -8.51 -3.18
C LEU A 108 3.88 -9.97 -3.09
N PHE A 109 3.75 -10.74 -4.17
CA PHE A 109 4.21 -12.12 -4.22
C PHE A 109 5.74 -12.19 -4.34
N ASP A 110 6.35 -11.36 -5.18
CA ASP A 110 7.81 -11.28 -5.34
C ASP A 110 8.47 -10.81 -4.03
N MET A 111 7.81 -9.93 -3.29
CA MET A 111 8.24 -9.50 -1.97
C MET A 111 7.98 -10.55 -0.88
N TYR A 112 7.17 -11.57 -1.12
CA TYR A 112 6.74 -12.50 -0.08
C TYR A 112 7.91 -13.23 0.58
N ASP A 113 8.93 -13.63 -0.19
CA ASP A 113 10.08 -14.35 0.35
C ASP A 113 10.93 -13.46 1.27
N GLU A 114 11.21 -12.23 0.86
CA GLU A 114 11.97 -11.24 1.65
C GLU A 114 11.22 -10.82 2.92
N PHE A 115 9.91 -10.62 2.79
CA PHE A 115 9.02 -10.23 3.89
C PHE A 115 8.36 -11.44 4.57
N SER A 116 8.84 -12.65 4.32
CA SER A 116 8.36 -13.84 5.03
C SER A 116 8.88 -13.81 6.47
N ARG A 117 8.05 -14.24 7.43
CA ARG A 117 8.43 -14.32 8.85
C ARG A 117 9.74 -15.07 9.09
N LYS A 118 10.15 -15.97 8.19
CA LYS A 118 11.38 -16.77 8.30
C LYS A 118 12.66 -15.94 8.09
N ASN A 119 12.58 -14.81 7.39
CA ASN A 119 13.72 -13.91 7.16
C ASN A 119 13.80 -12.73 8.14
N CYS A 120 12.83 -12.62 9.07
CA CYS A 120 12.92 -11.71 10.20
C CYS A 120 13.98 -12.24 11.18
N LYS A 121 15.26 -11.96 10.90
CA LYS A 121 16.32 -12.11 11.89
C LYS A 121 15.95 -11.18 13.03
N THR A 122 15.51 -11.74 14.14
CA THR A 122 15.30 -11.01 15.38
C THR A 122 16.62 -10.35 15.77
N ILE A 123 16.81 -9.08 15.44
CA ILE A 123 17.83 -8.23 16.03
C ILE A 123 17.29 -7.82 17.41
N LEU A 124 17.20 -8.79 18.32
CA LEU A 124 17.07 -8.54 19.75
C LEU A 124 18.16 -9.34 20.45
N SER A 125 19.40 -8.99 20.15
CA SER A 125 20.52 -9.10 21.08
C SER A 125 21.03 -7.68 21.32
N LEU A 126 20.25 -6.90 22.06
CA LEU A 126 20.84 -5.83 22.87
C LEU A 126 21.40 -6.54 24.10
N ASP A 127 22.65 -6.97 24.00
CA ASP A 127 23.45 -7.31 25.16
C ASP A 127 23.58 -6.04 26.01
N VAL A 128 22.91 -6.04 27.16
CA VAL A 128 23.18 -5.16 28.31
C VAL A 128 23.47 -6.06 29.50
#